data_AF-A0A3D0JJ60-F1
#
_entry.id   AF-A0A3D0JJ60-F1
#
_cell.length_a   1.000
_cell.length_b   1.000
_cell.length_c   1.000
_cell.angle_alpha   90.00
_cell.angle_beta   90.00
_cell.angle_gamma   90.00
#
_symmetry.space_group_name_H-M   'P 1'
#
loop_
_entity.id
_entity.type
_entity.pdbx_description
1 polymer ?
#
loop_
_entity_poly.entity_id
_entity_poly.type
_entity_poly.pdbx_seq_one_letter_code
_entity_poly.pdbx_strand_id
1 'polypeptide(L)' 'REATLAEYLKNQGRDPFRELSLPAATIRLRQAVGRLIRSESDTGQVTMLDRRLLNTRWGQTLLKELPAFEFVEE' A
#
# COMPACT_ATOMS: atom_id res chain seq x y z
N ARG A 1 -4.55 -20.71 -4.07
CA ARG A 1 -3.09 -20.55 -3.87
C ARG A 1 -2.79 -19.58 -2.73
N GLU A 2 -3.33 -18.36 -2.76
CA GLU A 2 -3.08 -17.37 -1.70
C GLU A 2 -3.60 -17.83 -0.32
N ALA A 3 -4.80 -18.43 -0.26
CA ALA A 3 -5.34 -18.99 0.99
C ALA A 3 -4.45 -20.09 1.60
N THR A 4 -3.93 -21.00 0.77
CA THR A 4 -3.03 -22.07 1.21
C THR A 4 -1.71 -21.53 1.77
N LEU A 5 -1.14 -20.51 1.12
CA LEU A 5 0.09 -19.87 1.60
C LEU A 5 -0.16 -19.09 2.90
N ALA A 6 -1.30 -18.43 3.01
CA ALA A 6 -1.69 -17.73 4.23
C ALA A 6 -1.87 -18.71 5.41
N GLU A 7 -2.48 -19.86 5.18
CA GLU A 7 -2.62 -20.92 6.18
C GLU A 7 -1.26 -21.50 6.59
N TYR A 8 -0.36 -21.75 5.63
CA TYR A 8 1.01 -22.17 5.90
C TYR A 8 1.77 -21.17 6.79
N LEU A 9 1.68 -19.86 6.49
CA LEU A 9 2.31 -18.82 7.32
C LEU A 9 1.71 -18.76 8.72
N LYS A 10 0.38 -18.89 8.85
CA LYS A 10 -0.27 -18.95 10.18
C LYS A 10 0.21 -20.13 11.01
N ASN A 11 0.36 -21.31 10.40
CA ASN A 11 0.86 -22.51 11.08
C ASN A 11 2.32 -22.36 11.55
N GLN A 12 3.07 -21.41 10.99
CA GLN A 12 4.41 -21.02 11.45
C GLN A 12 4.42 -19.89 12.49
N GLY A 13 3.25 -19.43 12.96
CA GLY A 13 3.14 -18.29 13.87
C GLY A 13 3.44 -16.94 13.23
N ARG A 14 3.42 -16.86 11.89
CA ARG A 14 3.71 -15.65 11.11
C ARG A 14 2.42 -14.92 10.75
N ASP A 15 2.53 -13.66 10.36
CA ASP A 15 1.39 -12.81 10.00
C ASP A 15 1.23 -12.73 8.47
N PRO A 16 0.26 -13.45 7.86
CA PRO A 16 0.07 -13.44 6.41
C PRO A 16 -0.39 -12.09 5.90
N PHE A 17 -1.07 -11.27 6.71
CA PHE A 17 -1.47 -9.94 6.27
C PHE A 17 -0.24 -9.08 6.01
N ARG A 18 0.71 -9.07 6.94
CA ARG A 18 1.96 -8.32 6.79
C ARG A 18 2.87 -8.86 5.70
N GLU A 19 2.88 -10.18 5.50
CA GLU A 19 3.83 -10.82 4.58
C GLU A 19 3.29 -11.03 3.16
N LEU A 20 1.97 -11.09 2.97
CA LEU A 20 1.35 -11.31 1.67
C LEU A 20 0.47 -10.13 1.26
N SER A 21 -0.55 -9.83 2.06
CA SER A 21 -1.59 -8.87 1.67
C SER A 21 -1.05 -7.45 1.58
N LEU A 22 -0.25 -7.02 2.55
CA LEU A 22 0.32 -5.68 2.60
C LEU A 22 1.33 -5.43 1.44
N PRO A 23 2.29 -6.33 1.16
CA PRO A 23 3.16 -6.20 -0.03
C PRO A 23 2.36 -6.17 -1.33
N ALA A 24 1.37 -7.07 -1.48
CA ALA A 24 0.54 -7.10 -2.68
C ALA A 24 -0.27 -5.81 -2.86
N ALA A 25 -0.80 -5.23 -1.77
CA ALA A 25 -1.49 -3.94 -1.80
C ALA A 25 -0.54 -2.79 -2.14
N THR A 26 0.68 -2.79 -1.57
CA THR A 26 1.72 -1.78 -1.83
C THR A 26 2.11 -1.74 -3.30
N ILE A 27 2.35 -2.91 -3.92
CA ILE A 27 2.66 -3.00 -5.35
C ILE A 27 1.52 -2.42 -6.20
N ARG A 28 0.26 -2.82 -5.92
CA ARG A 28 -0.90 -2.31 -6.65
C ARG A 28 -1.05 -0.81 -6.51
N LEU A 29 -0.84 -0.27 -5.31
CA LEU A 29 -0.93 1.16 -5.06
C LEU A 29 0.16 1.92 -5.83
N ARG A 30 1.42 1.47 -5.78
CA ARG A 30 2.50 2.07 -6.58
C ARG A 30 2.18 2.08 -8.07
N GLN A 31 1.61 0.99 -8.59
CA GLN A 31 1.19 0.91 -9.99
C GLN A 31 0.03 1.86 -10.31
N ALA A 32 -0.93 2.02 -9.41
CA ALA A 32 -2.05 2.95 -9.57
C ALA A 32 -1.57 4.40 -9.55
N VAL A 33 -0.74 4.77 -8.58
CA VAL A 33 -0.15 6.09 -8.43
C VAL A 33 0.78 6.42 -9.59
N GLY A 34 1.55 5.44 -10.09
CA GLY A 34 2.38 5.60 -11.29
C GLY A 34 1.60 5.87 -12.58
N ARG A 35 0.27 5.71 -12.59
CA ARG A 35 -0.55 6.17 -13.72
C ARG A 35 -0.70 7.68 -13.76
N LEU A 36 -0.52 8.36 -12.63
CA LEU A 36 -0.65 9.81 -12.50
C LEU A 36 0.58 10.55 -13.01
N ILE A 37 1.78 10.02 -12.77
CA ILE A 37 3.05 10.64 -13.17
C ILE A 37 3.66 9.83 -14.32
N ARG A 38 3.46 10.27 -15.57
CA ARG A 38 4.03 9.64 -16.78
C ARG A 38 5.01 10.54 -17.53
N SER A 39 4.98 11.85 -17.27
CA SER A 39 5.90 12.85 -17.78
C SER A 39 6.36 13.80 -16.67
N GLU A 40 7.47 14.50 -16.87
CA GLU A 40 7.99 15.47 -15.89
C GLU A 40 7.05 16.66 -15.65
N SER A 41 6.15 16.93 -16.60
CA SER A 41 5.14 17.99 -16.51
C SER A 41 3.80 17.53 -15.95
N ASP A 42 3.62 16.24 -15.67
CA ASP A 42 2.34 15.73 -15.18
C ASP A 42 2.09 16.17 -13.74
N THR A 43 0.92 16.76 -13.50
CA THR A 43 0.43 17.12 -12.17
C THR A 43 -0.92 16.49 -11.91
N GLY A 44 -1.20 16.11 -10.67
CA GLY A 44 -2.55 15.75 -10.26
C GLY A 44 -2.62 15.25 -8.82
N GLN A 45 -3.77 14.72 -8.43
CA GLN A 45 -4.07 14.32 -7.06
C GLN A 45 -4.50 12.85 -7.00
N VAL A 46 -4.07 12.14 -5.95
CA VAL A 46 -4.58 10.80 -5.61
C VAL A 46 -5.36 10.92 -4.31
N THR A 47 -6.67 10.70 -4.37
CA THR A 47 -7.52 10.69 -3.18
C THR A 47 -7.69 9.26 -2.67
N MET A 48 -7.32 9.01 -1.41
CA MET A 48 -7.44 7.71 -0.77
C MET A 48 -8.52 7.74 0.31
N LEU A 49 -9.58 6.95 0.15
CA LEU A 49 -10.74 6.94 1.05
C LEU A 49 -10.62 5.91 2.20
N ASP A 50 -9.40 5.62 2.64
CA ASP A 50 -9.12 4.59 3.65
C ASP A 50 -8.40 5.17 4.87
N ARG A 51 -9.15 5.41 5.95
CA ARG A 51 -8.62 5.93 7.22
C ARG A 51 -7.57 5.02 7.87
N ARG A 52 -7.50 3.73 7.49
CA ARG A 52 -6.50 2.80 8.03
C ARG A 52 -5.09 3.21 7.63
N LEU A 53 -4.92 3.96 6.54
CA LEU A 53 -3.63 4.46 6.10
C LEU A 53 -3.00 5.42 7.11
N LEU A 54 -3.83 6.23 7.77
CA LEU A 54 -3.39 7.20 8.77
C LEU A 54 -3.31 6.57 10.17
N ASN A 55 -4.31 5.75 10.52
CA ASN A 55 -4.51 5.26 11.88
C ASN A 55 -3.73 3.99 12.23
N THR A 56 -3.04 3.38 11.26
CA THR A 56 -2.29 2.14 11.50
C THR A 56 -0.83 2.31 11.16
N ARG A 57 0.04 1.60 11.90
CA ARG A 57 1.48 1.59 11.65
C ARG A 57 1.82 1.09 10.24
N TRP A 58 1.11 0.06 9.76
CA TRP A 58 1.33 -0.46 8.41
C TRP A 58 0.90 0.54 7.33
N GLY A 59 -0.16 1.32 7.59
CA GLY A 59 -0.63 2.37 6.71
C GLY A 59 0.41 3.46 6.53
N GLN A 60 0.95 3.95 7.65
CA GLN A 60 2.02 4.95 7.65
C GLN A 60 3.28 4.45 6.95
N THR A 61 3.66 3.18 7.14
CA THR A 61 4.78 2.57 6.40
C THR A 61 4.49 2.55 4.90
N LEU A 62 3.29 2.14 4.50
CA LEU A 62 2.89 2.07 3.10
C LEU A 62 2.88 3.45 2.41
N LEU A 63 2.43 4.51 3.10
CA LEU A 63 2.49 5.88 2.58
C LEU A 63 3.93 6.36 2.37
N LYS A 64 4.87 5.98 3.26
CA LYS A 64 6.30 6.31 3.12
C LYS A 64 7.00 5.61 1.95
N GLU A 65 6.45 4.48 1.47
CA GLU A 65 6.96 3.74 0.31
C GLU A 65 6.51 4.32 -1.04
N LEU A 66 5.60 5.27 -1.03
CA LEU A 66 5.18 5.99 -2.22
C LEU A 66 6.25 7.02 -2.63
N PRO A 67 6.29 7.43 -3.91
CA PRO A 67 7.03 8.61 -4.33
C PRO A 67 6.77 9.82 -3.42
N ALA A 68 7.65 10.81 -3.43
CA ALA A 68 7.53 11.99 -2.59
C ALA A 68 6.32 12.85 -2.98
N PHE A 69 5.14 12.48 -2.48
CA PHE A 69 3.92 13.26 -2.54
C PHE A 69 3.83 14.20 -1.34
N GLU A 70 3.17 15.34 -1.57
CA GLU A 70 2.60 16.09 -0.48
C GLU A 70 1.32 15.39 -0.01
N PHE A 71 1.28 15.00 1.27
CA PHE A 71 0.11 14.38 1.86
C PHE A 71 -0.75 15.46 2.52
N VAL A 72 -2.00 15.58 2.09
CA VAL A 72 -3.00 16.47 2.68
C VAL A 72 -4.09 15.61 3.30
N GLU A 73 -4.39 15.86 4.57
CA GLU A 73 -5.53 15.26 5.28
C GLU A 73 -6.69 16.26 5.21
N GLU A 74 -7.79 15.83 4.56
CA GLU A 74 -9.07 16.56 4.53
C GLU A 74 -10.06 16.00 5.56
#